data_AF-A0A522XHQ7-F1
#
_entry.id   AF-A0A522XHQ7-F1
#
_cell.length_a   1.000
_cell.length_b   1.000
_cell.length_c   1.000
_cell.angle_alpha   90.00
_cell.angle_beta   90.00
_cell.angle_gamma   90.00
#
_symmetry.space_group_name_H-M   'P 1'
#
loop_
_entity.id
_entity.type
_entity.pdbx_description
1 polymer ?
#
loop_
_entity_poly.entity_id
_entity_poly.type
_entity_poly.pdbx_seq_one_letter_code
_entity_poly.pdbx_strand_id
1 'polypeptide(L)'
;MRSLRTPLILFGLTLLLTGVAGIGHQGDRPATATQPTQRVTQDSHLALFDDLPSPDDLPIPDIDISDILEGDPPLTTSLDDVVREVPLLDDRDFGEPQSLTQFPQTDDGGYLATPGLYEITLESYCLRAGTHGPGGGDGYGYAPLEGPQADSVRKILREAANHPDIEQRSIQKLLWGIIAQTSIRDMSQELQDVAQTLLTDEDIRELNGNALDLIPEAARREIFANLPDPVRQVLEAEAELRSALSQADAAYEDLEDIAILTGDAPRGEGSRTIPQQRWSLHPDGYFVRYFPSGYRRTRMEVLVPRPVTVVRDDLNRITALDYDNGYRIETDYDDEIGAIPVPGEPDLQIYQFSSVRLIRPGKTVEVRDRGWTFVGMPTTGEADFSQEAIRGVASLKTTLAQRGGNVDWQEAQERYEQAQDTAETVQDTQDRLEGNVNREDAEGVVDYDHYEEGLDTVAEQDREAQGEWLGEHFENVQDGFAYAICKLRNLGTAGSCGDPEPDQPDRDPDPDPNGDPNPDPPGTPVNPGGDGAVPGNTSRQRLGLSGRSAL
;
A
#
# COMPACT_ATOMS: atom_id res chain seq x y z
N MET A 1 14.60 -8.82 57.31
CA MET A 1 15.38 -7.62 57.67
C MET A 1 15.55 -6.77 56.42
N ARG A 2 15.02 -5.53 56.46
CA ARG A 2 15.19 -4.35 55.57
C ARG A 2 15.47 -4.61 54.08
N SER A 3 14.47 -4.52 53.18
CA SER A 3 13.77 -3.31 52.69
C SER A 3 14.54 -2.60 51.58
N LEU A 4 14.02 -2.70 50.36
CA LEU A 4 13.75 -1.57 49.46
C LEU A 4 12.58 -1.97 48.55
N ARG A 5 11.40 -1.50 48.93
CA ARG A 5 10.19 -1.36 48.11
C ARG A 5 10.09 0.14 47.83
N THR A 6 9.87 0.54 46.58
CA THR A 6 9.30 1.85 46.28
C THR A 6 8.29 1.71 45.12
N PRO A 7 7.05 2.23 45.28
CA PRO A 7 5.98 2.24 44.29
C PRO A 7 5.85 3.61 43.59
N LEU A 8 5.19 3.65 42.43
CA LEU A 8 4.65 4.85 41.77
C LEU A 8 3.19 4.49 41.41
N ILE A 9 2.18 4.78 42.23
CA ILE A 9 1.42 6.03 42.45
C ILE A 9 0.65 6.52 41.21
N LEU A 10 -0.64 6.18 41.21
CA LEU A 10 -1.76 6.87 40.55
C LEU A 10 -1.83 8.36 40.96
N PHE A 11 -2.21 9.22 40.02
CA PHE A 11 -2.91 10.47 40.32
C PHE A 11 -4.16 10.58 39.44
N GLY A 12 -5.28 10.93 40.07
CA GLY A 12 -6.51 11.34 39.41
C GLY A 12 -6.95 12.74 39.86
N LEU A 13 -7.94 13.24 39.12
CA LEU A 13 -9.03 14.16 39.48
C LEU A 13 -8.88 15.71 39.34
N THR A 14 -9.78 16.24 38.47
CA THR A 14 -10.70 17.41 38.59
C THR A 14 -10.23 18.88 38.68
N LEU A 15 -10.79 19.75 37.81
CA LEU A 15 -11.83 20.82 38.04
C LEU A 15 -11.90 21.76 36.79
N LEU A 16 -13.04 21.96 36.09
CA LEU A 16 -14.23 22.84 36.32
C LEU A 16 -14.06 24.34 36.01
N LEU A 17 -15.01 24.92 35.22
CA LEU A 17 -15.57 26.31 35.13
C LEU A 17 -15.67 26.84 33.67
N THR A 18 -16.83 26.88 32.98
CA THR A 18 -18.02 27.80 33.00
C THR A 18 -17.90 29.17 32.30
N GLY A 19 -18.93 29.52 31.49
CA GLY A 19 -19.37 30.90 31.14
C GLY A 19 -19.55 31.14 29.62
N VAL A 20 -20.70 31.22 28.94
CA VAL A 20 -22.02 31.94 29.06
C VAL A 20 -22.17 33.14 28.08
N ALA A 21 -23.17 33.01 27.18
CA ALA A 21 -24.13 33.99 26.63
C ALA A 21 -23.85 34.96 25.44
N GLY A 22 -24.88 35.05 24.57
CA GLY A 22 -25.32 36.24 23.79
C GLY A 22 -25.79 35.89 22.37
N ILE A 23 -27.08 35.60 22.08
CA ILE A 23 -28.16 36.53 21.65
C ILE A 23 -27.65 37.56 20.61
N GLY A 24 -28.15 37.76 19.40
CA GLY A 24 -29.35 37.37 18.64
C GLY A 24 -29.50 38.39 17.49
N HIS A 25 -30.33 38.15 16.47
CA HIS A 25 -31.35 39.07 15.91
C HIS A 25 -31.77 38.66 14.48
N GLN A 26 -33.03 38.96 14.21
CA GLN A 26 -33.90 38.56 13.11
C GLN A 26 -34.19 39.81 12.25
N GLY A 27 -34.42 39.68 10.95
CA GLY A 27 -34.85 40.82 10.13
C GLY A 27 -35.18 40.46 8.68
N ASP A 28 -36.43 40.69 8.31
CA ASP A 28 -37.12 40.31 7.08
C ASP A 28 -36.74 41.08 5.78
N ARG A 29 -36.96 40.38 4.64
CA ARG A 29 -37.50 40.72 3.28
C ARG A 29 -38.12 42.12 3.01
N PRO A 30 -38.52 42.53 1.77
CA PRO A 30 -38.44 41.92 0.40
C PRO A 30 -38.12 42.88 -0.80
N ALA A 31 -37.97 42.27 -1.99
CA ALA A 31 -38.40 42.60 -3.38
C ALA A 31 -38.62 44.06 -3.89
N THR A 32 -38.29 44.33 -5.17
CA THR A 32 -39.25 44.64 -6.29
C THR A 32 -38.51 44.80 -7.64
N ALA A 33 -39.14 44.33 -8.72
CA ALA A 33 -38.73 44.37 -10.12
C ALA A 33 -38.98 45.73 -10.82
N THR A 34 -38.49 45.90 -12.07
CA THR A 34 -39.24 46.28 -13.30
C THR A 34 -38.33 46.93 -14.38
N GLN A 35 -38.29 46.33 -15.59
CA GLN A 35 -37.81 46.84 -16.90
C GLN A 35 -38.97 47.58 -17.66
N PRO A 36 -38.87 47.94 -18.97
CA PRO A 36 -37.91 48.76 -19.74
C PRO A 36 -38.64 49.81 -20.63
N THR A 37 -37.95 50.56 -21.51
CA THR A 37 -38.58 51.13 -22.72
C THR A 37 -37.58 51.44 -23.85
N GLN A 38 -37.89 50.95 -25.06
CA GLN A 38 -37.27 51.27 -26.36
C GLN A 38 -37.99 52.42 -27.10
N ARG A 39 -37.28 53.15 -27.98
CA ARG A 39 -37.67 53.55 -29.37
C ARG A 39 -36.52 54.35 -30.03
N VAL A 40 -35.87 53.88 -31.10
CA VAL A 40 -36.21 53.91 -32.56
C VAL A 40 -36.01 55.30 -33.22
N THR A 41 -35.12 55.39 -34.24
CA THR A 41 -35.41 55.73 -35.67
C THR A 41 -34.14 55.92 -36.54
N GLN A 42 -34.12 55.24 -37.71
CA GLN A 42 -33.77 55.68 -39.10
C GLN A 42 -32.40 56.33 -39.42
N ASP A 43 -31.76 56.18 -40.59
CA ASP A 43 -32.08 55.58 -41.90
C ASP A 43 -30.78 55.42 -42.74
N SER A 44 -30.72 54.31 -43.50
CA SER A 44 -30.24 54.18 -44.90
C SER A 44 -28.84 54.64 -45.38
N HIS A 45 -27.96 53.68 -45.78
CA HIS A 45 -27.23 53.62 -47.07
C HIS A 45 -26.58 52.23 -47.30
N LEU A 46 -27.05 51.49 -48.33
CA LEU A 46 -26.46 50.27 -48.93
C LEU A 46 -25.43 50.69 -50.01
N ALA A 47 -24.39 49.96 -50.41
CA ALA A 47 -23.85 48.65 -50.07
C ALA A 47 -22.52 48.45 -50.83
N LEU A 48 -21.78 47.43 -50.38
CA LEU A 48 -20.65 46.70 -50.98
C LEU A 48 -19.41 46.82 -50.09
N PHE A 49 -19.10 45.71 -49.39
CA PHE A 49 -17.96 45.47 -48.48
C PHE A 49 -18.17 45.58 -46.95
N ASP A 50 -19.36 45.30 -46.41
CA ASP A 50 -19.58 45.16 -44.94
C ASP A 50 -20.08 43.77 -44.48
N ASP A 51 -20.22 42.79 -45.38
CA ASP A 51 -20.66 41.42 -45.03
C ASP A 51 -19.47 40.48 -44.76
N LEU A 52 -18.55 40.90 -43.89
CA LEU A 52 -17.74 39.95 -43.14
C LEU A 52 -18.26 40.01 -41.70
N PRO A 53 -18.70 38.89 -41.11
CA PRO A 53 -19.11 38.88 -39.71
C PRO A 53 -17.96 39.42 -38.85
N SER A 54 -18.29 40.33 -37.93
CA SER A 54 -17.37 40.66 -36.82
C SER A 54 -17.02 39.36 -36.10
N PRO A 55 -15.79 39.18 -35.57
CA PRO A 55 -15.42 37.98 -34.82
C PRO A 55 -16.36 37.65 -33.64
N ASP A 56 -17.21 38.60 -33.22
CA ASP A 56 -18.22 38.44 -32.18
C ASP A 56 -19.57 37.85 -32.66
N ASP A 57 -19.81 37.73 -33.98
CA ASP A 57 -21.08 37.28 -34.59
C ASP A 57 -20.97 35.90 -35.29
N LEU A 58 -19.84 35.20 -35.13
CA LEU A 58 -19.80 33.79 -35.50
C LEU A 58 -20.63 33.01 -34.48
N PRO A 59 -21.66 32.24 -34.89
CA PRO A 59 -22.30 31.31 -33.98
C PRO A 59 -21.22 30.34 -33.51
N ILE A 60 -20.76 30.52 -32.28
CA ILE A 60 -20.02 29.49 -31.57
C ILE A 60 -21.00 28.32 -31.57
N PRO A 61 -20.67 27.19 -32.23
CA PRO A 61 -21.51 26.01 -32.11
C PRO A 61 -21.72 25.75 -30.61
N ASP A 62 -22.91 25.30 -30.20
CA ASP A 62 -23.08 24.71 -28.86
C ASP A 62 -22.12 23.52 -28.80
N ILE A 63 -20.87 23.78 -28.43
CA ILE A 63 -19.90 22.76 -28.13
C ILE A 63 -20.18 22.44 -26.67
N ASP A 64 -20.63 21.22 -26.43
CA ASP A 64 -20.72 20.71 -25.08
C ASP A 64 -19.31 20.80 -24.47
N ILE A 65 -19.15 21.61 -23.43
CA ILE A 65 -17.85 21.84 -22.79
C ILE A 65 -17.34 20.52 -22.19
N SER A 66 -18.27 19.60 -21.91
CA SER A 66 -18.00 18.21 -21.53
C SER A 66 -17.18 17.48 -22.60
N ASP A 67 -17.50 17.69 -23.89
CA ASP A 67 -16.85 17.04 -25.04
C ASP A 67 -15.47 17.65 -25.40
N ILE A 68 -15.18 18.86 -24.91
CA ILE A 68 -13.84 19.48 -25.02
C ILE A 68 -12.94 19.05 -23.85
N LEU A 69 -13.55 18.77 -22.70
CA LEU A 69 -12.88 18.22 -21.52
C LEU A 69 -12.77 16.68 -21.56
N GLU A 70 -13.26 16.03 -22.63
CA GLU A 70 -13.28 14.57 -22.85
C GLU A 70 -11.91 13.91 -23.03
N GLY A 71 -10.81 14.67 -23.06
CA GLY A 71 -9.50 14.07 -22.89
C GLY A 71 -9.31 13.66 -21.44
N ASP A 72 -9.40 12.36 -21.14
CA ASP A 72 -9.03 11.83 -19.83
C ASP A 72 -7.66 12.39 -19.42
N PRO A 73 -7.48 12.82 -18.14
CA PRO A 73 -6.20 13.32 -17.69
C PRO A 73 -5.11 12.26 -17.95
N PRO A 74 -3.88 12.64 -18.33
CA PRO A 74 -2.84 11.70 -18.76
C PRO A 74 -2.60 10.56 -17.77
N LEU A 75 -2.75 10.88 -16.47
CA LEU A 75 -2.80 9.92 -15.38
C LEU A 75 -4.10 10.11 -14.61
N THR A 76 -4.88 9.03 -14.49
CA THR A 76 -6.11 8.95 -13.69
C THR A 76 -5.89 8.35 -12.31
N THR A 77 -4.73 7.71 -12.08
CA THR A 77 -4.29 7.12 -10.79
C THR A 77 -4.67 8.01 -9.60
N SER A 78 -5.35 7.46 -8.61
CA SER A 78 -5.99 8.18 -7.53
C SER A 78 -5.89 7.43 -6.19
N LEU A 79 -6.45 8.02 -5.14
CA LEU A 79 -6.49 7.37 -3.82
C LEU A 79 -7.46 6.17 -3.78
N ASP A 80 -8.42 6.13 -4.71
CA ASP A 80 -9.36 5.01 -4.85
C ASP A 80 -8.65 3.78 -5.44
N ASP A 81 -7.56 3.97 -6.18
CA ASP A 81 -6.74 2.90 -6.73
C ASP A 81 -5.79 2.26 -5.70
N VAL A 82 -5.71 2.84 -4.49
CA VAL A 82 -4.98 2.26 -3.35
C VAL A 82 -5.85 1.19 -2.70
N VAL A 83 -5.89 0.01 -3.30
CA VAL A 83 -6.76 -1.11 -2.88
C VAL A 83 -6.02 -2.26 -2.18
N ARG A 84 -4.68 -2.27 -2.19
CA ARG A 84 -3.85 -3.40 -1.72
C ARG A 84 -3.15 -3.19 -0.38
N GLU A 85 -3.64 -2.27 0.43
CA GLU A 85 -3.12 -2.02 1.78
C GLU A 85 -3.31 -3.21 2.70
N VAL A 86 -2.30 -3.53 3.52
CA VAL A 86 -2.20 -4.72 4.36
C VAL A 86 -1.97 -4.34 5.83
N PRO A 87 -3.04 -3.96 6.57
CA PRO A 87 -2.89 -3.49 7.96
C PRO A 87 -2.31 -4.55 8.90
N LEU A 88 -2.59 -5.83 8.62
CA LEU A 88 -2.10 -7.00 9.36
C LEU A 88 -0.57 -7.05 9.53
N LEU A 89 0.19 -6.36 8.67
CA LEU A 89 1.65 -6.32 8.71
C LEU A 89 2.22 -5.06 9.40
N ASP A 90 1.40 -4.05 9.70
CA ASP A 90 1.88 -2.72 10.11
C ASP A 90 2.63 -2.75 11.45
N ASP A 91 2.19 -3.59 12.39
CA ASP A 91 2.75 -3.71 13.75
C ASP A 91 3.69 -4.91 13.93
N ARG A 92 4.00 -5.63 12.84
CA ARG A 92 4.91 -6.79 12.86
C ARG A 92 6.37 -6.35 12.74
N ASP A 93 7.24 -6.98 13.52
CA ASP A 93 8.68 -6.77 13.48
C ASP A 93 9.35 -7.82 12.60
N PHE A 94 9.74 -7.43 11.38
CA PHE A 94 10.47 -8.29 10.43
C PHE A 94 11.99 -8.13 10.55
N GLY A 95 12.47 -7.58 11.67
CA GLY A 95 13.88 -7.28 11.89
C GLY A 95 14.37 -6.04 11.14
N GLU A 96 15.70 -5.90 11.08
CA GLU A 96 16.33 -4.76 10.40
C GLU A 96 16.45 -5.02 8.89
N PRO A 97 16.03 -4.09 8.03
CA PRO A 97 16.07 -4.28 6.58
C PRO A 97 17.51 -4.37 6.06
N GLN A 98 17.75 -5.31 5.14
CA GLN A 98 19.00 -5.38 4.39
C GLN A 98 18.96 -4.46 3.16
N SER A 99 20.10 -4.09 2.58
CA SER A 99 20.07 -3.25 1.38
C SER A 99 19.69 -4.09 0.14
N LEU A 100 18.59 -3.72 -0.54
CA LEU A 100 18.16 -4.38 -1.78
C LEU A 100 19.21 -4.27 -2.90
N THR A 101 20.03 -3.21 -2.87
CA THR A 101 21.09 -2.97 -3.87
C THR A 101 22.23 -3.98 -3.84
N GLN A 102 22.27 -4.88 -2.84
CA GLN A 102 23.23 -5.97 -2.76
C GLN A 102 22.90 -7.13 -3.70
N PHE A 103 21.67 -7.19 -4.22
CA PHE A 103 21.21 -8.27 -5.09
C PHE A 103 21.46 -7.97 -6.57
N PRO A 104 21.65 -9.00 -7.40
CA PRO A 104 21.77 -8.84 -8.84
C PRO A 104 20.54 -8.14 -9.43
N GLN A 105 20.77 -7.19 -10.32
CA GLN A 105 19.70 -6.55 -11.09
C GLN A 105 19.29 -7.41 -12.28
N THR A 106 18.01 -7.37 -12.62
CA THR A 106 17.45 -7.91 -13.85
C THR A 106 17.59 -6.91 -15.01
N ASP A 107 17.42 -7.36 -16.25
CA ASP A 107 17.53 -6.50 -17.44
C ASP A 107 16.48 -5.37 -17.47
N ASP A 108 15.37 -5.53 -16.75
CA ASP A 108 14.29 -4.53 -16.59
C ASP A 108 14.44 -3.64 -15.35
N GLY A 109 15.62 -3.67 -14.70
CA GLY A 109 15.95 -2.79 -13.56
C GLY A 109 15.38 -3.24 -12.21
N GLY A 110 14.81 -4.43 -12.13
CA GLY A 110 14.43 -5.09 -10.88
C GLY A 110 15.63 -5.71 -10.16
N TYR A 111 15.40 -6.28 -8.98
CA TYR A 111 16.40 -6.96 -8.15
C TYR A 111 15.95 -8.39 -7.87
N LEU A 112 16.83 -9.37 -8.04
CA LEU A 112 16.55 -10.76 -7.70
C LEU A 112 16.76 -10.99 -6.20
N ALA A 113 15.76 -10.66 -5.40
CA ALA A 113 15.82 -10.76 -3.95
C ALA A 113 15.34 -12.14 -3.46
N THR A 114 16.07 -12.73 -2.53
CA THR A 114 15.58 -13.90 -1.78
C THR A 114 14.48 -13.46 -0.80
N PRO A 115 13.78 -14.39 -0.12
CA PRO A 115 12.91 -14.02 0.99
C PRO A 115 13.64 -13.19 2.06
N GLY A 116 12.97 -12.18 2.59
CA GLY A 116 13.48 -11.30 3.63
C GLY A 116 12.98 -9.86 3.54
N LEU A 117 13.40 -9.04 4.52
CA LEU A 117 13.12 -7.61 4.59
C LEU A 117 14.29 -6.81 3.99
N TYR A 118 13.97 -5.91 3.07
CA TYR A 118 14.93 -5.07 2.37
C TYR A 118 14.55 -3.60 2.41
N GLU A 119 15.55 -2.73 2.27
CA GLU A 119 15.36 -1.32 2.02
C GLU A 119 16.13 -0.84 0.78
N ILE A 120 15.57 0.16 0.13
CA ILE A 120 16.21 0.91 -0.95
C ILE A 120 15.76 2.35 -0.91
N THR A 121 16.68 3.28 -1.18
CA THR A 121 16.31 4.68 -1.42
C THR A 121 16.30 4.92 -2.91
N LEU A 122 15.14 5.29 -3.43
CA LEU A 122 14.86 5.47 -4.86
C LEU A 122 14.74 6.95 -5.20
N GLU A 123 15.11 7.29 -6.43
CA GLU A 123 14.64 8.51 -7.04
C GLU A 123 13.12 8.41 -7.24
N SER A 124 12.42 9.44 -6.79
CA SER A 124 10.98 9.56 -7.00
C SER A 124 10.66 10.85 -7.73
N TYR A 125 9.45 10.91 -8.30
CA TYR A 125 9.04 11.97 -9.21
C TYR A 125 7.64 12.46 -8.85
N CYS A 126 7.44 13.77 -8.91
CA CYS A 126 6.12 14.37 -8.76
C CYS A 126 5.28 14.03 -10.01
N LEU A 127 4.22 13.26 -9.82
CA LEU A 127 3.27 12.90 -10.89
C LEU A 127 1.98 13.74 -10.87
N ARG A 128 1.94 14.80 -10.05
CA ARG A 128 0.78 15.69 -9.97
C ARG A 128 1.21 17.13 -9.67
N ALA A 129 1.21 17.95 -10.70
CA ALA A 129 1.49 19.38 -10.57
C ALA A 129 0.40 20.11 -9.77
N GLY A 130 0.74 21.28 -9.24
CA GLY A 130 -0.19 22.13 -8.48
C GLY A 130 -0.66 21.49 -7.17
N THR A 131 0.15 20.64 -6.55
CA THR A 131 -0.14 20.01 -5.26
C THR A 131 1.04 20.11 -4.29
N HIS A 132 0.79 19.88 -3.01
CA HIS A 132 1.83 19.95 -1.98
C HIS A 132 2.74 18.73 -2.02
N GLY A 133 4.04 18.95 -1.82
CA GLY A 133 4.98 17.84 -1.67
C GLY A 133 4.65 16.91 -0.48
N PRO A 134 5.29 15.74 -0.41
CA PRO A 134 5.21 14.87 0.76
C PRO A 134 5.60 15.60 2.04
N GLY A 135 4.97 15.25 3.16
CA GLY A 135 5.25 15.86 4.46
C GLY A 135 4.81 14.97 5.62
N GLY A 136 5.15 15.36 6.84
CA GLY A 136 4.88 14.56 8.03
C GLY A 136 3.37 14.36 8.27
N GLY A 137 2.99 13.15 8.65
CA GLY A 137 1.63 12.81 9.07
C GLY A 137 0.84 11.97 8.07
N ASP A 138 1.22 11.93 6.80
CA ASP A 138 0.46 11.23 5.75
C ASP A 138 1.15 9.94 5.32
N GLY A 139 0.43 8.82 5.40
CA GLY A 139 0.85 7.55 4.82
C GLY A 139 0.66 7.53 3.31
N TYR A 140 1.47 6.70 2.65
CA TYR A 140 1.44 6.46 1.21
C TYR A 140 1.16 4.97 0.97
N GLY A 141 0.22 4.69 0.07
CA GLY A 141 -0.09 3.32 -0.36
C GLY A 141 0.34 3.09 -1.81
N TYR A 142 0.54 1.81 -2.15
CA TYR A 142 0.77 1.39 -3.53
C TYR A 142 -0.49 1.64 -4.37
N ALA A 143 -0.30 2.17 -5.58
CA ALA A 143 -1.31 2.17 -6.62
C ALA A 143 -0.64 1.93 -8.00
N PRO A 144 -1.25 1.12 -8.87
CA PRO A 144 -0.81 1.04 -10.26
C PRO A 144 -0.98 2.41 -10.93
N LEU A 145 -0.12 2.71 -11.90
CA LEU A 145 -0.37 3.86 -12.77
C LEU A 145 -1.50 3.54 -13.75
N GLU A 146 -2.57 4.34 -13.68
CA GLU A 146 -3.76 4.32 -14.53
C GLU A 146 -3.85 5.61 -15.36
N GLY A 147 -4.47 5.50 -16.55
CA GLY A 147 -4.76 6.61 -17.45
C GLY A 147 -4.13 6.44 -18.85
N PRO A 148 -4.49 7.32 -19.82
CA PRO A 148 -4.06 7.18 -21.21
C PRO A 148 -2.55 7.21 -21.42
N GLN A 149 -1.79 7.86 -20.54
CA GLN A 149 -0.33 7.98 -20.64
C GLN A 149 0.42 7.18 -19.57
N ALA A 150 -0.29 6.30 -18.85
CA ALA A 150 0.28 5.50 -17.77
C ALA A 150 1.44 4.60 -18.24
N ASP A 151 1.31 3.96 -19.40
CA ASP A 151 2.35 3.08 -19.94
C ASP A 151 3.62 3.85 -20.30
N SER A 152 3.48 5.02 -20.92
CA SER A 152 4.62 5.91 -21.23
C SER A 152 5.32 6.39 -19.95
N VAL A 153 4.56 6.78 -18.92
CA VAL A 153 5.13 7.20 -17.63
C VAL A 153 5.81 6.03 -16.91
N ARG A 154 5.16 4.87 -16.84
CA ARG A 154 5.70 3.63 -16.27
C ARG A 154 7.02 3.26 -16.93
N LYS A 155 7.09 3.36 -18.26
CA LYS A 155 8.30 3.10 -19.04
C LYS A 155 9.43 4.08 -18.70
N ILE A 156 9.16 5.39 -18.65
CA ILE A 156 10.15 6.40 -18.25
C ILE A 156 10.73 6.08 -16.86
N LEU A 157 9.86 5.74 -15.90
CA LEU A 157 10.27 5.43 -14.54
C LEU A 157 11.13 4.16 -14.46
N ARG A 158 10.84 3.15 -15.27
CA ARG A 158 11.66 1.93 -15.38
C ARG A 158 13.00 2.19 -16.06
N GLU A 159 12.98 2.84 -17.22
CA GLU A 159 14.19 3.14 -18.00
C GLU A 159 15.13 4.13 -17.31
N ALA A 160 14.64 4.95 -16.39
CA ALA A 160 15.49 5.82 -15.56
C ALA A 160 16.59 5.03 -14.81
N ALA A 161 16.35 3.77 -14.45
CA ALA A 161 17.36 2.90 -13.82
C ALA A 161 18.50 2.54 -14.79
N ASN A 162 18.18 2.36 -16.08
CA ASN A 162 19.12 2.00 -17.13
C ASN A 162 19.93 3.20 -17.66
N HIS A 163 19.49 4.42 -17.36
CA HIS A 163 20.08 5.66 -17.85
C HIS A 163 20.53 6.59 -16.71
N PRO A 164 21.54 6.17 -15.90
CA PRO A 164 22.04 6.97 -14.79
C PRO A 164 22.75 8.26 -15.23
N ASP A 165 23.10 8.38 -16.51
CA ASP A 165 23.69 9.56 -17.12
C ASP A 165 22.69 10.72 -17.30
N ILE A 166 21.39 10.43 -17.35
CA ILE A 166 20.34 11.45 -17.41
C ILE A 166 20.08 11.99 -16.01
N GLU A 167 20.10 13.32 -15.85
CA GLU A 167 19.80 13.95 -14.56
C GLU A 167 18.32 13.75 -14.17
N GLN A 168 18.05 13.44 -12.90
CA GLN A 168 16.70 13.33 -12.35
C GLN A 168 15.83 14.55 -12.68
N ARG A 169 16.42 15.75 -12.68
CA ARG A 169 15.73 17.01 -13.02
C ARG A 169 15.20 17.00 -14.45
N SER A 170 15.95 16.45 -15.40
CA SER A 170 15.51 16.36 -16.80
C SER A 170 14.40 15.33 -16.98
N ILE A 171 14.44 14.22 -16.24
CA ILE A 171 13.34 13.25 -16.19
C ILE A 171 12.08 13.88 -15.58
N GLN A 172 12.21 14.63 -14.48
CA GLN A 172 11.08 15.33 -13.85
C GLN A 172 10.45 16.37 -14.79
N LYS A 173 11.27 17.15 -15.53
CA LYS A 173 10.78 18.10 -16.55
C LYS A 173 10.01 17.37 -17.66
N LEU A 174 10.52 16.24 -18.14
CA LEU A 174 9.84 15.41 -19.15
C LEU A 174 8.49 14.90 -18.61
N LEU A 175 8.46 14.34 -17.40
CA LEU A 175 7.23 13.86 -16.76
C LEU A 175 6.20 14.97 -16.58
N TRP A 176 6.60 16.15 -16.10
CA TRP A 176 5.71 17.32 -16.02
C TRP A 176 5.22 17.75 -17.39
N GLY A 177 6.04 17.65 -18.42
CA GLY A 177 5.63 17.89 -19.81
C GLY A 177 4.52 16.94 -20.26
N ILE A 178 4.65 15.65 -19.98
CA ILE A 178 3.65 14.64 -20.31
C ILE A 178 2.34 14.87 -19.54
N ILE A 179 2.43 15.10 -18.22
CA ILE A 179 1.27 15.36 -17.35
C ILE A 179 0.55 16.65 -17.76
N ALA A 180 1.32 17.70 -18.07
CA ALA A 180 0.80 18.94 -18.62
C ALA A 180 0.40 18.82 -20.10
N GLN A 181 0.51 17.66 -20.74
CA GLN A 181 0.18 17.46 -22.15
C GLN A 181 0.88 18.45 -23.09
N THR A 182 2.17 18.67 -22.84
CA THR A 182 3.05 19.44 -23.71
C THR A 182 3.57 18.50 -24.79
N SER A 183 3.42 18.89 -26.05
CA SER A 183 4.01 18.15 -27.18
C SER A 183 5.53 18.09 -27.01
N ILE A 184 6.09 16.88 -27.11
CA ILE A 184 7.54 16.64 -26.99
C ILE A 184 8.30 17.49 -28.02
N ARG A 185 7.73 17.68 -29.22
CA ARG A 185 8.35 18.46 -30.31
C ARG A 185 8.51 19.93 -29.98
N ASP A 186 7.69 20.45 -29.06
CA ASP A 186 7.71 21.85 -28.65
C ASP A 186 8.58 22.08 -27.41
N MET A 187 9.07 21.02 -26.77
CA MET A 187 10.01 21.12 -25.66
C MET A 187 11.43 21.49 -26.14
N SER A 188 12.29 21.89 -25.21
CA SER A 188 13.72 22.08 -25.46
C SER A 188 14.38 20.85 -26.11
N GLN A 189 15.44 21.08 -26.90
CA GLN A 189 16.19 19.99 -27.55
C GLN A 189 16.72 18.96 -26.55
N GLU A 190 17.16 19.41 -25.36
CA GLU A 190 17.59 18.52 -24.28
C GLU A 190 16.49 17.53 -23.89
N LEU A 191 15.26 18.00 -23.69
CA LEU A 191 14.14 17.14 -23.31
C LEU A 191 13.68 16.22 -24.46
N GLN A 192 13.80 16.67 -25.72
CA GLN A 192 13.57 15.82 -26.87
C GLN A 192 14.58 14.67 -26.95
N ASP A 193 15.85 14.92 -26.63
CA ASP A 193 16.92 13.92 -26.63
C ASP A 193 16.75 12.93 -25.46
N VAL A 194 16.34 13.43 -24.28
CA VAL A 194 15.97 12.58 -23.13
C VAL A 194 14.78 11.69 -23.48
N ALA A 195 13.72 12.23 -24.10
CA ALA A 195 12.56 11.45 -24.52
C ALA A 195 12.95 10.36 -25.53
N GLN A 196 13.77 10.67 -26.54
CA GLN A 196 14.27 9.69 -27.51
C GLN A 196 15.13 8.59 -26.89
N THR A 197 15.73 8.84 -25.73
CA THR A 197 16.52 7.85 -25.01
C THR A 197 15.63 6.90 -24.20
N LEU A 198 14.61 7.44 -23.53
CA LEU A 198 13.77 6.68 -22.59
C LEU A 198 12.52 6.06 -23.22
N LEU A 199 12.10 6.54 -24.39
CA LEU A 199 10.87 6.17 -25.06
C LEU A 199 11.13 5.68 -26.49
N THR A 200 10.19 4.91 -27.01
CA THR A 200 10.20 4.52 -28.43
C THR A 200 9.56 5.60 -29.31
N ASP A 201 9.82 5.51 -30.62
CA ASP A 201 9.15 6.34 -31.62
C ASP A 201 7.63 6.20 -31.64
N GLU A 202 7.09 5.08 -31.14
CA GLU A 202 5.66 4.88 -30.98
C GLU A 202 5.12 5.68 -29.80
N ASP A 203 5.73 5.53 -28.62
CA ASP A 203 5.38 6.31 -27.42
C ASP A 203 5.45 7.82 -27.69
N ILE A 204 6.51 8.28 -28.37
CA ILE A 204 6.67 9.71 -28.71
C ILE A 204 5.57 10.17 -29.69
N ARG A 205 5.16 9.33 -30.64
CA ARG A 205 4.06 9.69 -31.56
C ARG A 205 2.73 9.77 -30.83
N GLU A 206 2.48 8.87 -29.89
CA GLU A 206 1.30 8.88 -29.04
C GLU A 206 1.24 10.14 -28.18
N LEU A 207 2.34 10.48 -27.48
CA LEU A 207 2.45 11.69 -26.65
C LEU A 207 2.24 12.98 -27.44
N ASN A 208 2.69 13.03 -28.70
CA ASN A 208 2.46 14.16 -29.60
C ASN A 208 1.08 14.17 -30.26
N GLY A 209 0.27 13.11 -30.10
CA GLY A 209 -1.04 12.95 -30.72
C GLY A 209 -2.20 13.60 -29.97
N ASN A 210 -1.97 14.10 -28.74
CA ASN A 210 -3.02 14.63 -27.88
C ASN A 210 -3.40 16.07 -28.24
N ALA A 211 -4.72 16.29 -28.39
CA ALA A 211 -5.32 17.43 -29.09
C ALA A 211 -5.88 18.52 -28.16
N LEU A 212 -5.23 18.85 -27.04
CA LEU A 212 -5.67 19.96 -26.19
C LEU A 212 -5.22 21.36 -26.66
N ASP A 213 -4.51 21.44 -27.78
CA ASP A 213 -4.03 22.70 -28.38
C ASP A 213 -5.14 23.60 -28.98
N LEU A 214 -6.42 23.26 -28.75
CA LEU A 214 -7.57 23.86 -29.43
C LEU A 214 -8.47 24.74 -28.54
N ILE A 215 -8.19 24.88 -27.23
CA ILE A 215 -9.02 25.70 -26.35
C ILE A 215 -8.47 27.14 -26.25
N PRO A 216 -9.18 28.17 -26.75
CA PRO A 216 -8.76 29.56 -26.61
C PRO A 216 -8.66 29.99 -25.13
N GLU A 217 -7.63 30.77 -24.78
CA GLU A 217 -7.33 31.16 -23.40
C GLU A 217 -8.44 31.96 -22.70
N ALA A 218 -9.31 32.63 -23.46
CA ALA A 218 -10.50 33.29 -22.93
C ALA A 218 -11.56 32.29 -22.46
N ALA A 219 -11.81 31.23 -23.24
CA ALA A 219 -12.76 30.17 -22.89
C ALA A 219 -12.27 29.36 -21.68
N ARG A 220 -10.96 29.08 -21.59
CA ARG A 220 -10.35 28.38 -20.44
C ARG A 220 -10.61 29.10 -19.12
N ARG A 221 -10.43 30.44 -19.08
CA ARG A 221 -10.61 31.25 -17.87
C ARG A 221 -12.05 31.24 -17.36
N GLU A 222 -13.03 31.24 -18.26
CA GLU A 222 -14.44 31.20 -17.90
C GLU A 222 -14.84 29.82 -17.34
N ILE A 223 -14.32 28.74 -17.92
CA ILE A 223 -14.54 27.36 -17.46
C ILE A 223 -13.94 27.16 -16.06
N PHE A 224 -12.70 27.58 -15.85
CA PHE A 224 -11.98 27.36 -14.60
C PHE A 224 -12.57 28.15 -13.42
N ALA A 225 -13.18 29.31 -13.67
CA ALA A 225 -13.78 30.14 -12.63
C ALA A 225 -14.91 29.44 -11.84
N ASN A 226 -15.55 28.41 -12.41
CA ASN A 226 -16.63 27.67 -11.78
C ASN A 226 -16.19 26.36 -11.10
N LEU A 227 -14.90 26.02 -11.17
CA LEU A 227 -14.35 24.80 -10.56
C LEU A 227 -14.00 25.01 -9.08
N PRO A 228 -14.08 23.96 -8.24
CA PRO A 228 -13.55 23.99 -6.88
C PRO A 228 -12.07 24.38 -6.86
N ASP A 229 -11.66 25.17 -5.85
CA ASP A 229 -10.30 25.73 -5.76
C ASP A 229 -9.18 24.68 -5.93
N PRO A 230 -9.23 23.48 -5.32
CA PRO A 230 -8.17 22.48 -5.49
C PRO A 230 -8.05 21.95 -6.92
N VAL A 231 -9.18 21.82 -7.63
CA VAL A 231 -9.21 21.35 -9.03
C VAL A 231 -8.69 22.45 -9.95
N ARG A 232 -9.16 23.69 -9.74
CA ARG A 232 -8.70 24.86 -10.49
C ARG A 232 -7.19 25.04 -10.38
N GLN A 233 -6.64 24.90 -9.17
CA GLN A 233 -5.21 25.04 -8.91
C GLN A 233 -4.36 24.05 -9.71
N VAL A 234 -4.77 22.78 -9.78
CA VAL A 234 -4.08 21.76 -10.58
C VAL A 234 -4.09 22.11 -12.06
N LEU A 235 -5.25 22.48 -12.61
CA LEU A 235 -5.39 22.81 -14.03
C LEU A 235 -4.65 24.10 -14.42
N GLU A 236 -4.62 25.09 -13.53
CA GLU A 236 -3.82 26.31 -13.69
C GLU A 236 -2.32 25.99 -13.71
N ALA A 237 -1.85 25.19 -12.75
CA ALA A 237 -0.45 24.77 -12.69
C ALA A 237 -0.03 23.97 -13.93
N GLU A 238 -0.86 23.04 -14.42
CA GLU A 238 -0.59 22.30 -15.66
C GLU A 238 -0.56 23.20 -16.89
N ALA A 239 -1.45 24.19 -16.97
CA ALA A 239 -1.46 25.16 -18.05
C ALA A 239 -0.20 26.06 -18.06
N GLU A 240 0.23 26.51 -16.88
CA GLU A 240 1.46 27.29 -16.70
C GLU A 240 2.70 26.45 -17.02
N LEU A 241 2.77 25.20 -16.54
CA LEU A 241 3.83 24.27 -16.88
C LEU A 241 3.93 24.01 -18.38
N ARG A 242 2.80 23.79 -19.06
CA ARG A 242 2.77 23.61 -20.52
C ARG A 242 3.38 24.81 -21.23
N SER A 243 2.95 26.01 -20.85
CA SER A 243 3.46 27.25 -21.44
C SER A 243 4.95 27.45 -21.17
N ALA A 244 5.43 27.11 -19.98
CA ALA A 244 6.85 27.22 -19.62
C ALA A 244 7.71 26.17 -20.34
N LEU A 245 7.26 24.91 -20.42
CA LEU A 245 8.01 23.81 -21.04
C LEU A 245 8.12 23.93 -22.57
N SER A 246 7.18 24.62 -23.22
CA SER A 246 7.29 24.99 -24.63
C SER A 246 8.30 26.13 -24.89
N GLN A 247 8.83 26.77 -23.84
CA GLN A 247 9.91 27.75 -23.96
C GLN A 247 11.25 27.02 -23.91
N ALA A 248 12.20 27.45 -24.74
CA ALA A 248 13.46 26.71 -24.96
C ALA A 248 14.39 26.63 -23.73
N ASP A 249 14.20 27.48 -22.72
CA ASP A 249 15.13 27.71 -21.61
C ASP A 249 14.48 27.81 -20.22
N ALA A 250 13.29 27.24 -20.01
CA ALA A 250 12.66 27.23 -18.69
C ALA A 250 13.56 26.56 -17.64
N ALA A 251 13.90 27.32 -16.58
CA ALA A 251 14.71 26.83 -15.49
C ALA A 251 13.94 25.80 -14.65
N TYR A 252 14.66 24.86 -14.05
CA TYR A 252 14.04 23.82 -13.24
C TYR A 252 13.28 24.40 -12.04
N GLU A 253 13.88 25.38 -11.38
CA GLU A 253 13.32 26.01 -10.18
C GLU A 253 12.02 26.75 -10.50
N ASP A 254 11.92 27.41 -11.66
CA ASP A 254 10.70 28.08 -12.11
C ASP A 254 9.56 27.08 -12.34
N LEU A 255 9.89 25.89 -12.89
CA LEU A 255 8.93 24.80 -13.07
C LEU A 255 8.54 24.15 -11.73
N GLU A 256 9.49 24.00 -10.81
CA GLU A 256 9.26 23.46 -9.45
C GLU A 256 8.30 24.35 -8.66
N ASP A 257 8.44 25.68 -8.75
CA ASP A 257 7.56 26.64 -8.09
C ASP A 257 6.11 26.58 -8.61
N ILE A 258 5.90 26.23 -9.88
CA ILE A 258 4.55 26.01 -10.46
C ILE A 258 4.01 24.64 -10.01
N ALA A 259 4.84 23.60 -10.12
CA ALA A 259 4.42 22.22 -9.90
C ALA A 259 4.17 21.88 -8.42
N ILE A 260 4.83 22.58 -7.50
CA ILE A 260 4.91 22.17 -6.10
C ILE A 260 4.48 23.31 -5.18
N LEU A 261 3.33 23.12 -4.56
CA LEU A 261 2.81 24.10 -3.62
C LEU A 261 3.60 24.05 -2.30
N THR A 262 4.07 25.22 -1.86
CA THR A 262 4.74 25.38 -0.57
C THR A 262 3.73 25.65 0.56
N GLY A 263 4.12 25.35 1.80
CA GLY A 263 3.28 25.56 2.99
C GLY A 263 2.56 24.31 3.49
N ASP A 264 1.71 24.50 4.49
CA ASP A 264 0.93 23.43 5.11
C ASP A 264 -0.15 22.93 4.15
N ALA A 265 -0.14 21.62 3.89
CA ALA A 265 -1.14 21.01 3.03
C ALA A 265 -2.49 20.90 3.76
N PRO A 266 -3.57 21.53 3.26
CA PRO A 266 -4.90 21.26 3.77
C PRO A 266 -5.27 19.81 3.48
N ARG A 267 -6.27 19.29 4.19
CA ARG A 267 -6.84 17.98 3.85
C ARG A 267 -7.76 18.14 2.65
N GLY A 268 -7.43 17.51 1.54
CA GLY A 268 -8.20 17.58 0.30
C GLY A 268 -9.51 16.80 0.37
N GLU A 269 -10.45 17.13 -0.51
CA GLU A 269 -11.69 16.37 -0.68
C GLU A 269 -11.38 14.93 -1.12
N GLY A 270 -12.13 13.95 -0.58
CA GLY A 270 -11.88 12.53 -0.81
C GLY A 270 -10.70 11.94 -0.03
N SER A 271 -9.99 12.73 0.79
CA SER A 271 -8.87 12.23 1.60
C SER A 271 -9.33 11.24 2.68
N ARG A 272 -8.68 10.08 2.73
CA ARG A 272 -8.81 9.09 3.82
C ARG A 272 -7.49 8.93 4.56
N THR A 273 -7.58 8.40 5.78
CA THR A 273 -6.38 8.16 6.56
C THR A 273 -5.69 6.91 6.06
N ILE A 274 -4.44 7.07 5.60
CA ILE A 274 -3.49 5.97 5.45
C ILE A 274 -2.47 6.16 6.59
N PRO A 275 -2.34 5.20 7.52
CA PRO A 275 -1.30 5.25 8.54
C PRO A 275 0.08 5.34 7.91
N GLN A 276 1.02 5.98 8.61
CA GLN A 276 2.42 5.89 8.20
C GLN A 276 2.87 4.44 8.24
N GLN A 277 3.81 4.09 7.38
CA GLN A 277 4.39 2.74 7.32
C GLN A 277 3.41 1.64 6.89
N ARG A 278 2.23 2.02 6.39
CA ARG A 278 1.23 1.09 5.84
C ARG A 278 1.86 0.19 4.77
N TRP A 279 1.85 -1.12 5.02
CA TRP A 279 2.21 -2.09 4.00
C TRP A 279 1.18 -2.14 2.90
N SER A 280 1.63 -2.37 1.67
CA SER A 280 0.80 -2.64 0.51
C SER A 280 1.33 -3.86 -0.22
N LEU A 281 0.46 -4.72 -0.72
CA LEU A 281 0.86 -5.83 -1.57
C LEU A 281 1.11 -5.36 -3.00
N HIS A 282 2.33 -5.59 -3.49
CA HIS A 282 2.70 -5.42 -4.89
C HIS A 282 2.13 -6.56 -5.74
N PRO A 283 1.70 -6.32 -7.00
CA PRO A 283 1.22 -7.36 -7.91
C PRO A 283 2.17 -8.52 -8.16
N ASP A 284 3.46 -8.27 -8.03
CA ASP A 284 4.50 -9.29 -8.23
C ASP A 284 4.73 -10.18 -6.99
N GLY A 285 3.87 -10.08 -5.96
CA GLY A 285 3.87 -11.03 -4.84
C GLY A 285 4.78 -10.70 -3.66
N TYR A 286 5.24 -9.45 -3.56
CA TYR A 286 5.99 -8.92 -2.41
C TYR A 286 5.26 -7.72 -1.80
N PHE A 287 5.62 -7.31 -0.58
CA PHE A 287 5.01 -6.17 0.09
C PHE A 287 5.92 -4.95 0.06
N VAL A 288 5.32 -3.76 0.02
CA VAL A 288 6.02 -2.47 -0.03
C VAL A 288 5.42 -1.48 0.94
N ARG A 289 6.28 -0.61 1.48
CA ARG A 289 5.85 0.62 2.18
C ARG A 289 6.80 1.77 1.88
N TYR A 290 6.26 2.99 1.90
CA TYR A 290 6.94 4.17 1.37
C TYR A 290 7.18 5.24 2.42
N PHE A 291 8.39 5.80 2.39
CA PHE A 291 8.87 6.86 3.28
C PHE A 291 9.44 8.01 2.43
N PRO A 292 8.58 8.83 1.82
CA PRO A 292 9.02 9.94 1.00
C PRO A 292 9.68 11.06 1.81
N SER A 293 10.84 11.52 1.37
CA SER A 293 11.56 12.68 1.88
C SER A 293 11.53 13.79 0.82
N GLY A 294 10.37 14.46 0.74
CA GLY A 294 10.02 15.27 -0.43
C GLY A 294 9.72 14.37 -1.64
N TYR A 295 9.46 14.97 -2.79
CA TYR A 295 9.04 14.21 -3.98
C TYR A 295 10.21 13.57 -4.74
N ARG A 296 11.45 14.03 -4.51
CA ARG A 296 12.64 13.58 -5.25
C ARG A 296 13.25 12.30 -4.71
N ARG A 297 12.97 11.94 -3.46
CA ARG A 297 13.61 10.81 -2.79
C ARG A 297 12.58 10.08 -1.95
N THR A 298 12.44 8.78 -2.21
CA THR A 298 11.57 7.91 -1.41
C THR A 298 12.38 6.73 -0.94
N ARG A 299 12.47 6.57 0.39
CA ARG A 299 12.94 5.31 0.96
C ARG A 299 11.78 4.32 0.89
N MET A 300 12.03 3.14 0.37
CA MET A 300 11.09 2.05 0.22
C MET A 300 11.61 0.88 1.01
N GLU A 301 10.72 0.25 1.77
CA GLU A 301 10.99 -1.06 2.35
C GLU A 301 10.19 -2.11 1.59
N VAL A 302 10.79 -3.28 1.44
CA VAL A 302 10.29 -4.41 0.67
C VAL A 302 10.34 -5.65 1.55
N LEU A 303 9.22 -6.32 1.70
CA LEU A 303 9.16 -7.64 2.34
C LEU A 303 8.86 -8.68 1.27
N VAL A 304 9.84 -9.53 0.98
CA VAL A 304 9.68 -10.69 0.10
C VAL A 304 9.30 -11.87 0.99
N PRO A 305 8.05 -12.37 0.94
CA PRO A 305 7.60 -13.42 1.82
C PRO A 305 8.32 -14.73 1.52
N ARG A 306 8.56 -15.54 2.56
CA ARG A 306 9.10 -16.89 2.40
C ARG A 306 7.96 -17.87 2.14
N PRO A 307 8.03 -18.70 1.09
CA PRO A 307 7.09 -19.78 0.92
C PRO A 307 7.08 -20.71 2.12
N VAL A 308 5.87 -21.11 2.52
CA VAL A 308 5.67 -22.05 3.63
C VAL A 308 4.55 -23.02 3.26
N THR A 309 4.80 -24.30 3.52
CA THR A 309 3.79 -25.34 3.41
C THR A 309 3.17 -25.59 4.77
N VAL A 310 1.86 -25.31 4.90
CA VAL A 310 1.08 -25.72 6.08
C VAL A 310 0.72 -27.19 5.94
N VAL A 311 1.06 -27.99 6.93
CA VAL A 311 0.54 -29.36 7.07
C VAL A 311 -0.47 -29.37 8.19
N ARG A 312 -1.67 -29.88 7.91
CA ARG A 312 -2.76 -30.01 8.89
C ARG A 312 -3.13 -31.47 9.10
N ASP A 313 -3.67 -31.78 10.27
CA ASP A 313 -4.27 -33.09 10.54
C ASP A 313 -5.78 -33.12 10.23
N ASP A 314 -6.41 -34.28 10.49
CA ASP A 314 -7.85 -34.50 10.26
C ASP A 314 -8.76 -33.60 11.13
N LEU A 315 -8.21 -32.94 12.15
CA LEU A 315 -8.89 -31.97 13.02
C LEU A 315 -8.60 -30.53 12.59
N ASN A 316 -7.99 -30.33 11.41
CA ASN A 316 -7.59 -29.05 10.85
C ASN A 316 -6.51 -28.31 11.66
N ARG A 317 -5.81 -29.00 12.56
CA ARG A 317 -4.74 -28.38 13.37
C ARG A 317 -3.47 -28.35 12.55
N ILE A 318 -2.75 -27.23 12.54
CA ILE A 318 -1.41 -27.17 11.96
C ILE A 318 -0.53 -28.12 12.78
N THR A 319 0.06 -29.10 12.10
CA THR A 319 1.02 -30.07 12.64
C THR A 319 2.42 -29.82 12.13
N ALA A 320 2.56 -29.08 11.02
CA ALA A 320 3.83 -28.52 10.63
C ALA A 320 3.73 -27.25 9.78
N LEU A 321 4.75 -26.41 9.91
CA LEU A 321 5.08 -25.34 8.97
C LEU A 321 6.42 -25.69 8.35
N ASP A 322 6.45 -25.96 7.05
CA ASP A 322 7.65 -26.39 6.34
C ASP A 322 8.11 -25.31 5.35
N TYR A 323 9.36 -24.86 5.50
CA TYR A 323 9.96 -23.80 4.69
C TYR A 323 10.82 -24.35 3.54
N ASP A 324 10.82 -25.67 3.32
CA ASP A 324 11.51 -26.37 2.21
C ASP A 324 13.02 -26.13 2.10
N ASN A 325 13.64 -25.67 3.19
CA ASN A 325 15.08 -25.41 3.30
C ASN A 325 15.69 -26.06 4.55
N GLY A 326 15.00 -27.07 5.08
CA GLY A 326 15.34 -27.78 6.31
C GLY A 326 14.95 -27.04 7.59
N TYR A 327 14.37 -25.84 7.51
CA TYR A 327 13.65 -25.22 8.62
C TYR A 327 12.21 -25.74 8.66
N ARG A 328 11.77 -26.16 9.84
CA ARG A 328 10.42 -26.70 10.04
C ARG A 328 9.96 -26.50 11.47
N ILE A 329 8.68 -26.20 11.63
CA ILE A 329 7.98 -26.28 12.91
C ILE A 329 7.16 -27.56 12.88
N GLU A 330 7.19 -28.33 13.96
CA GLU A 330 6.25 -29.41 14.17
C GLU A 330 5.55 -29.25 15.50
N THR A 331 4.25 -29.50 15.49
CA THR A 331 3.38 -29.39 16.65
C THR A 331 2.64 -30.71 16.83
N ASP A 332 2.78 -31.27 18.02
CA ASP A 332 1.96 -32.38 18.50
C ASP A 332 1.02 -31.87 19.59
N TYR A 333 -0.18 -32.44 19.65
CA TYR A 333 -1.22 -32.02 20.57
C TYR A 333 -1.45 -33.05 21.68
N ASP A 334 -1.96 -32.59 22.82
CA ASP A 334 -2.45 -33.47 23.87
C ASP A 334 -3.90 -33.89 23.59
N ASP A 335 -4.05 -34.94 22.80
CA ASP A 335 -5.36 -35.53 22.46
C ASP A 335 -6.06 -36.17 23.67
N GLU A 336 -5.35 -36.43 24.78
CA GLU A 336 -5.99 -36.92 26.00
C GLU A 336 -6.77 -35.82 26.72
N ILE A 337 -6.37 -34.56 26.56
CA ILE A 337 -7.14 -33.38 26.96
C ILE A 337 -8.26 -33.11 25.94
N GLY A 338 -7.94 -33.24 24.66
CA GLY A 338 -8.86 -33.02 23.54
C GLY A 338 -9.19 -31.54 23.31
N ALA A 339 -10.15 -31.29 22.40
CA ALA A 339 -10.59 -29.94 22.08
C ALA A 339 -11.28 -29.28 23.28
N ILE A 340 -10.84 -28.06 23.60
CA ILE A 340 -11.47 -27.23 24.64
C ILE A 340 -12.32 -26.18 23.92
N PRO A 341 -13.66 -26.25 24.00
CA PRO A 341 -14.51 -25.31 23.30
C PRO A 341 -14.42 -23.92 23.93
N VAL A 342 -14.40 -22.89 23.09
CA VAL A 342 -14.50 -21.49 23.50
C VAL A 342 -15.99 -21.17 23.68
N PRO A 343 -16.49 -20.92 24.90
CA PRO A 343 -17.90 -20.59 25.10
C PRO A 343 -18.30 -19.37 24.27
N GLY A 344 -19.40 -19.44 23.54
CA GLY A 344 -19.83 -18.37 22.64
C GLY A 344 -19.36 -18.56 21.19
N GLU A 345 -18.24 -19.23 20.96
CA GLU A 345 -17.69 -19.46 19.62
C GLU A 345 -17.78 -20.94 19.22
N PRO A 346 -18.77 -21.34 18.40
CA PRO A 346 -19.00 -22.75 18.08
C PRO A 346 -17.91 -23.36 17.21
N ASP A 347 -17.25 -22.55 16.38
CA ASP A 347 -16.25 -22.99 15.40
C ASP A 347 -14.81 -22.80 15.90
N LEU A 348 -14.61 -22.24 17.09
CA LEU A 348 -13.30 -21.96 17.68
C LEU A 348 -12.99 -22.93 18.81
N GLN A 349 -11.86 -23.63 18.71
CA GLN A 349 -11.42 -24.59 19.72
C GLN A 349 -10.00 -24.26 20.17
N ILE A 350 -9.72 -24.52 21.46
CA ILE A 350 -8.37 -24.47 22.01
C ILE A 350 -7.79 -25.88 22.03
N TYR A 351 -6.56 -26.01 21.52
CA TYR A 351 -5.78 -27.24 21.62
C TYR A 351 -4.47 -26.98 22.34
N GLN A 352 -4.17 -27.83 23.32
CA GLN A 352 -2.90 -27.77 24.04
C GLN A 352 -1.82 -28.55 23.29
N PHE A 353 -0.61 -28.00 23.20
CA PHE A 353 0.51 -28.74 22.64
C PHE A 353 1.02 -29.77 23.64
N SER A 354 1.25 -31.00 23.17
CA SER A 354 2.06 -32.00 23.88
C SER A 354 3.53 -31.81 23.58
N SER A 355 3.88 -31.42 22.35
CA SER A 355 5.22 -30.95 22.03
C SER A 355 5.24 -29.96 20.87
N VAL A 356 6.19 -29.05 20.91
CA VAL A 356 6.57 -28.18 19.81
C VAL A 356 8.03 -28.45 19.51
N ARG A 357 8.33 -28.82 18.27
CA ARG A 357 9.68 -28.97 17.76
C ARG A 357 9.97 -27.87 16.76
N LEU A 358 11.01 -27.13 17.04
CA LEU A 358 11.58 -26.16 16.12
C LEU A 358 12.83 -26.82 15.53
N ILE A 359 12.85 -26.99 14.21
CA ILE A 359 13.82 -27.81 13.49
C ILE A 359 14.57 -26.91 12.51
N ARG A 360 15.90 -27.04 12.48
CA ARG A 360 16.76 -26.49 11.43
C ARG A 360 17.82 -27.54 11.04
N PRO A 361 18.57 -27.35 9.95
CA PRO A 361 19.67 -28.24 9.60
C PRO A 361 20.65 -28.44 10.78
N GLY A 362 20.77 -29.68 11.24
CA GLY A 362 21.72 -30.08 12.30
C GLY A 362 21.33 -29.69 13.74
N LYS A 363 20.16 -29.07 13.99
CA LYS A 363 19.71 -28.73 15.35
C LYS A 363 18.18 -28.81 15.46
N THR A 364 17.72 -29.43 16.55
CA THR A 364 16.31 -29.46 16.93
C THR A 364 16.19 -29.04 18.38
N VAL A 365 15.14 -28.28 18.67
CA VAL A 365 14.72 -27.99 20.05
C VAL A 365 13.29 -28.38 20.18
N GLU A 366 13.03 -29.03 21.29
CA GLU A 366 11.72 -29.52 21.63
C GLU A 366 11.31 -28.92 22.96
N VAL A 367 10.15 -28.29 22.97
CA VAL A 367 9.47 -27.88 24.19
C VAL A 367 8.25 -28.77 24.34
N ARG A 368 8.04 -29.32 25.54
CA ARG A 368 6.97 -30.28 25.82
C ARG A 368 5.97 -29.73 26.82
N ASP A 369 4.73 -30.20 26.69
CA ASP A 369 3.62 -30.03 27.63
C ASP A 369 3.36 -28.56 27.98
N ARG A 370 3.52 -27.65 27.01
CA ARG A 370 3.42 -26.20 27.19
C ARG A 370 2.75 -25.55 26.00
N GLY A 371 2.11 -24.41 26.28
CA GLY A 371 1.40 -23.62 25.28
C GLY A 371 0.18 -24.29 24.70
N TRP A 372 -0.52 -23.52 23.91
CA TRP A 372 -1.77 -23.90 23.27
C TRP A 372 -2.01 -22.93 22.10
N THR A 373 -2.94 -23.29 21.22
CA THR A 373 -3.36 -22.44 20.09
C THR A 373 -4.85 -22.56 19.84
N PHE A 374 -5.40 -21.58 19.14
CA PHE A 374 -6.73 -21.68 18.56
C PHE A 374 -6.68 -22.45 17.24
N VAL A 375 -7.79 -23.12 16.92
CA VAL A 375 -8.03 -23.72 15.62
C VAL A 375 -9.42 -23.30 15.17
N GLY A 376 -9.49 -22.68 14.01
CA GLY A 376 -10.71 -22.07 13.46
C GLY A 376 -10.72 -20.55 13.61
N MET A 377 -11.75 -19.91 13.05
CA MET A 377 -11.94 -18.45 13.14
C MET A 377 -13.04 -18.09 14.13
N PRO A 378 -12.92 -16.96 14.85
CA PRO A 378 -14.05 -16.33 15.53
C PRO A 378 -15.18 -16.05 14.52
N THR A 379 -16.41 -16.48 14.83
CA THR A 379 -17.57 -16.28 13.93
C THR A 379 -18.70 -15.48 14.56
N THR A 380 -18.76 -15.40 15.88
CA THR A 380 -19.85 -14.73 16.60
C THR A 380 -19.43 -13.44 17.26
N GLY A 381 -18.17 -13.35 17.70
CA GLY A 381 -17.67 -12.26 18.51
C GLY A 381 -18.17 -12.27 19.96
N GLU A 382 -18.72 -13.39 20.43
CA GLU A 382 -19.41 -13.52 21.71
C GLU A 382 -18.66 -14.42 22.72
N ALA A 383 -17.33 -14.57 22.59
CA ALA A 383 -16.59 -15.48 23.48
C ALA A 383 -16.72 -15.09 24.97
N ASP A 384 -16.97 -16.07 25.84
CA ASP A 384 -17.11 -15.89 27.28
C ASP A 384 -15.97 -16.60 28.04
N PHE A 385 -14.95 -15.81 28.39
CA PHE A 385 -13.82 -16.21 29.24
C PHE A 385 -14.06 -15.99 30.74
N SER A 386 -15.32 -15.80 31.17
CA SER A 386 -15.64 -15.67 32.60
C SER A 386 -15.36 -16.97 33.35
N GLN A 387 -15.04 -16.84 34.64
CA GLN A 387 -14.83 -18.02 35.49
C GLN A 387 -16.06 -18.95 35.56
N GLU A 388 -17.26 -18.45 35.30
CA GLU A 388 -18.50 -19.25 35.30
C GLU A 388 -18.64 -20.07 34.03
N ALA A 389 -18.44 -19.46 32.86
CA ALA A 389 -18.43 -20.15 31.57
C ALA A 389 -17.30 -21.19 31.49
N ILE A 390 -16.09 -20.82 31.92
CA ILE A 390 -14.94 -21.74 31.99
C ILE A 390 -15.24 -22.91 32.94
N ARG A 391 -15.96 -22.69 34.05
CA ARG A 391 -16.40 -23.78 34.95
C ARG A 391 -17.41 -24.72 34.27
N GLY A 392 -18.26 -24.20 33.39
CA GLY A 392 -19.22 -24.95 32.61
C GLY A 392 -18.57 -25.87 31.57
N VAL A 393 -17.54 -25.38 30.88
CA VAL A 393 -16.65 -26.20 30.02
C VAL A 393 -15.90 -27.22 30.90
N ALA A 394 -15.53 -26.81 32.11
CA ALA A 394 -14.78 -27.60 33.07
C ALA A 394 -15.60 -28.62 33.89
N SER A 395 -16.49 -29.39 33.26
CA SER A 395 -16.60 -30.81 33.66
C SER A 395 -15.29 -31.58 33.36
N LEU A 396 -14.42 -30.97 32.53
CA LEU A 396 -13.01 -31.33 32.23
C LEU A 396 -11.98 -30.96 33.33
N LYS A 397 -12.38 -30.27 34.42
CA LYS A 397 -11.46 -29.77 35.46
C LYS A 397 -10.65 -30.85 36.16
N THR A 398 -11.20 -32.06 36.30
CA THR A 398 -10.50 -33.16 36.97
C THR A 398 -9.32 -33.69 36.17
N THR A 399 -9.31 -33.58 34.84
CA THR A 399 -8.21 -34.08 34.00
C THR A 399 -7.17 -32.98 33.73
N LEU A 400 -7.61 -31.77 33.36
CA LEU A 400 -6.74 -30.59 33.14
C LEU A 400 -5.94 -30.24 34.41
N ALA A 401 -6.60 -30.13 35.56
CA ALA A 401 -5.93 -29.76 36.81
C ALA A 401 -5.08 -30.89 37.44
N GLN A 402 -5.31 -32.16 37.07
CA GLN A 402 -4.50 -33.29 37.56
C GLN A 402 -3.22 -33.51 36.75
N ARG A 403 -3.16 -33.01 35.51
CA ARG A 403 -2.05 -33.26 34.58
C ARG A 403 -1.19 -32.04 34.26
N GLY A 404 -1.55 -30.87 34.78
CA GLY A 404 -0.75 -29.66 34.61
C GLY A 404 -1.04 -28.89 33.32
N GLY A 405 -2.15 -29.22 32.62
CA GLY A 405 -2.65 -28.39 31.52
C GLY A 405 -3.16 -27.07 32.07
N ASN A 406 -2.49 -25.98 31.73
CA ASN A 406 -2.74 -24.66 32.29
C ASN A 406 -2.89 -23.67 31.13
N VAL A 407 -4.05 -23.70 30.47
CA VAL A 407 -4.47 -22.58 29.61
C VAL A 407 -4.59 -21.36 30.52
N ASP A 408 -3.78 -20.35 30.27
CA ASP A 408 -3.97 -19.05 30.89
C ASP A 408 -5.16 -18.39 30.21
N TRP A 409 -6.27 -18.31 30.93
CA TRP A 409 -7.53 -17.81 30.39
C TRP A 409 -7.54 -16.29 30.20
N GLN A 410 -6.66 -15.56 30.88
CA GLN A 410 -6.51 -14.14 30.61
C GLN A 410 -5.77 -13.93 29.29
N GLU A 411 -4.65 -14.64 29.12
CA GLU A 411 -3.93 -14.68 27.85
C GLU A 411 -4.85 -15.15 26.72
N ALA A 412 -5.70 -16.16 26.96
CA ALA A 412 -6.63 -16.64 25.96
C ALA A 412 -7.68 -15.61 25.52
N GLN A 413 -8.11 -14.74 26.44
CA GLN A 413 -8.97 -13.62 26.10
C GLN A 413 -8.23 -12.59 25.25
N GLU A 414 -7.01 -12.22 25.63
CA GLU A 414 -6.18 -11.24 24.91
C GLU A 414 -5.87 -11.72 23.47
N ARG A 415 -5.59 -13.01 23.29
CA ARG A 415 -5.40 -13.62 21.97
C ARG A 415 -6.68 -13.75 21.17
N TYR A 416 -7.82 -13.97 21.82
CA TYR A 416 -9.11 -13.98 21.13
C TYR A 416 -9.47 -12.59 20.60
N GLU A 417 -9.23 -11.52 21.38
CA GLU A 417 -9.44 -10.15 20.90
C GLU A 417 -8.56 -9.87 19.65
N GLN A 418 -7.30 -10.32 19.67
CA GLN A 418 -6.42 -10.28 18.49
C GLN A 418 -6.94 -11.13 17.32
N ALA A 419 -7.47 -12.33 17.60
CA ALA A 419 -8.12 -13.20 16.60
C ALA A 419 -9.22 -12.47 15.85
N GLN A 420 -10.06 -11.75 16.60
CA GLN A 420 -11.20 -11.01 16.07
C GLN A 420 -10.73 -9.86 15.20
N ASP A 421 -9.76 -9.08 15.69
CA ASP A 421 -9.19 -7.96 14.95
C ASP A 421 -8.53 -8.42 13.65
N THR A 422 -7.78 -9.53 13.70
CA THR A 422 -7.17 -10.18 12.53
C THR A 422 -8.25 -10.68 11.57
N ALA A 423 -9.29 -11.37 12.06
CA ALA A 423 -10.38 -11.88 11.23
C ALA A 423 -11.18 -10.75 10.54
N GLU A 424 -11.48 -9.67 11.26
CA GLU A 424 -12.12 -8.47 10.70
C GLU A 424 -11.23 -7.83 9.62
N THR A 425 -9.93 -7.70 9.90
CA THR A 425 -8.98 -7.13 8.94
C THR A 425 -8.83 -8.00 7.69
N VAL A 426 -8.85 -9.34 7.84
CA VAL A 426 -8.85 -10.29 6.72
C VAL A 426 -10.15 -10.16 5.91
N GLN A 427 -11.30 -10.02 6.56
CA GLN A 427 -12.57 -9.82 5.88
C GLN A 427 -12.61 -8.50 5.10
N ASP A 428 -12.24 -7.39 5.73
CA ASP A 428 -12.14 -6.08 5.10
C ASP A 428 -11.16 -6.09 3.92
N THR A 429 -10.07 -6.83 4.06
CA THR A 429 -9.09 -7.08 3.00
C THR A 429 -9.73 -7.77 1.80
N GLN A 430 -10.52 -8.82 2.04
CA GLN A 430 -11.17 -9.60 0.99
C GLN A 430 -12.23 -8.78 0.26
N ASP A 431 -13.08 -8.06 1.00
CA ASP A 431 -14.15 -7.24 0.44
C ASP A 431 -13.60 -6.13 -0.49
N ARG A 432 -12.40 -5.61 -0.18
CA ARG A 432 -11.71 -4.61 -1.01
C ARG A 432 -11.13 -5.16 -2.31
N LEU A 433 -10.94 -6.47 -2.43
CA LEU A 433 -10.24 -7.08 -3.58
C LEU A 433 -11.18 -7.74 -4.60
N GLU A 434 -12.52 -7.60 -4.44
CA GLU A 434 -13.56 -8.11 -5.35
C GLU A 434 -13.42 -9.60 -5.76
N GLY A 435 -12.68 -10.40 -4.98
CA GLY A 435 -12.34 -11.79 -5.27
C GLY A 435 -13.13 -12.80 -4.43
N ASN A 436 -13.45 -13.96 -5.01
CA ASN A 436 -13.97 -15.10 -4.24
C ASN A 436 -12.82 -15.79 -3.51
N VAL A 437 -12.62 -15.45 -2.24
CA VAL A 437 -11.59 -16.06 -1.40
C VAL A 437 -12.04 -17.41 -0.85
N ASN A 438 -11.16 -18.41 -0.84
CA ASN A 438 -11.41 -19.68 -0.17
C ASN A 438 -11.34 -19.47 1.35
N ARG A 439 -12.31 -20.04 2.08
CA ARG A 439 -12.34 -19.99 3.55
C ARG A 439 -11.05 -20.54 4.16
N GLU A 440 -10.46 -21.57 3.56
CA GLU A 440 -9.21 -22.19 4.05
C GLU A 440 -8.02 -21.21 4.03
N ASP A 441 -7.93 -20.37 3.00
CA ASP A 441 -6.87 -19.35 2.91
C ASP A 441 -7.07 -18.27 4.00
N ALA A 442 -8.34 -17.93 4.29
CA ALA A 442 -8.70 -16.94 5.31
C ALA A 442 -8.41 -17.45 6.73
N GLU A 443 -8.78 -18.71 7.01
CA GLU A 443 -8.44 -19.43 8.24
C GLU A 443 -6.93 -19.55 8.39
N GLY A 444 -6.20 -19.71 7.28
CA GLY A 444 -4.74 -19.74 7.27
C GLY A 444 -4.11 -18.58 8.03
N VAL A 445 -4.50 -17.33 7.73
CA VAL A 445 -3.89 -16.14 8.36
C VAL A 445 -4.18 -16.04 9.86
N VAL A 446 -5.42 -16.31 10.28
CA VAL A 446 -5.80 -16.28 11.70
C VAL A 446 -5.13 -17.41 12.48
N ASP A 447 -5.08 -18.62 11.91
CA ASP A 447 -4.36 -19.73 12.54
C ASP A 447 -2.86 -19.40 12.62
N TYR A 448 -2.21 -18.95 11.55
CA TYR A 448 -0.77 -18.62 11.60
C TYR A 448 -0.41 -17.68 12.74
N ASP A 449 -1.22 -16.64 12.96
CA ASP A 449 -1.02 -15.68 14.05
C ASP A 449 -1.16 -16.33 15.44
N HIS A 450 -2.24 -17.08 15.66
CA HIS A 450 -2.42 -17.80 16.94
C HIS A 450 -1.35 -18.85 17.20
N TYR A 451 -0.86 -19.47 16.14
CA TYR A 451 0.24 -20.40 16.23
C TYR A 451 1.54 -19.67 16.52
N GLU A 452 1.83 -18.54 15.89
CA GLU A 452 2.98 -17.68 16.22
C GLU A 452 2.99 -17.34 17.71
N GLU A 453 1.90 -16.77 18.21
CA GLU A 453 1.76 -16.45 19.63
C GLU A 453 1.86 -17.71 20.51
N GLY A 454 1.26 -18.82 20.06
CA GLY A 454 1.28 -20.11 20.76
C GLY A 454 2.70 -20.61 20.94
N LEU A 455 3.51 -20.51 19.89
CA LEU A 455 4.91 -20.84 19.90
C LEU A 455 5.69 -19.87 20.82
N ASP A 456 5.40 -18.56 20.82
CA ASP A 456 6.06 -17.58 21.68
C ASP A 456 5.90 -17.92 23.17
N THR A 457 4.68 -18.20 23.60
CA THR A 457 4.40 -18.61 25.00
C THR A 457 5.11 -19.91 25.38
N VAL A 458 5.29 -20.82 24.42
CA VAL A 458 6.09 -22.04 24.62
C VAL A 458 7.57 -21.69 24.84
N ALA A 459 8.07 -20.67 24.14
CA ALA A 459 9.47 -20.27 24.11
C ALA A 459 9.92 -19.36 25.28
N GLU A 460 9.07 -18.48 25.81
CA GLU A 460 9.42 -17.39 26.74
C GLU A 460 10.09 -17.79 28.09
N GLN A 461 10.03 -19.05 28.52
CA GLN A 461 10.57 -19.49 29.83
C GLN A 461 11.93 -20.21 29.78
N ASP A 462 12.58 -20.33 28.63
CA ASP A 462 13.93 -20.88 28.53
C ASP A 462 15.00 -19.76 28.50
N ARG A 463 15.81 -19.68 29.57
CA ARG A 463 16.78 -18.60 29.77
C ARG A 463 18.21 -18.90 29.31
N GLU A 464 18.51 -20.10 28.82
CA GLU A 464 19.90 -20.47 28.50
C GLU A 464 20.03 -21.29 27.20
N ALA A 465 18.96 -21.89 26.67
CA ALA A 465 19.09 -22.84 25.58
C ALA A 465 19.24 -22.22 24.17
N GLN A 466 18.44 -21.24 23.74
CA GLN A 466 18.41 -20.86 22.31
C GLN A 466 17.82 -19.48 21.96
N GLY A 467 18.01 -18.42 22.77
CA GLY A 467 17.37 -17.12 22.50
C GLY A 467 17.52 -16.56 21.07
N GLU A 468 18.73 -16.58 20.50
CA GLU A 468 18.99 -16.11 19.12
C GLU A 468 18.34 -17.01 18.05
N TRP A 469 18.42 -18.33 18.24
CA TRP A 469 17.85 -19.28 17.29
C TRP A 469 16.32 -19.35 17.34
N LEU A 470 15.72 -19.12 18.51
CA LEU A 470 14.28 -19.00 18.66
C LEU A 470 13.81 -17.76 17.89
N GLY A 471 14.50 -16.62 18.05
CA GLY A 471 14.24 -15.41 17.26
C GLY A 471 14.26 -15.67 15.76
N GLU A 472 15.35 -16.25 15.23
CA GLU A 472 15.45 -16.65 13.81
C GLU A 472 14.29 -17.55 13.36
N HIS A 473 13.71 -18.33 14.26
CA HIS A 473 12.63 -19.25 13.94
C HIS A 473 11.26 -18.57 13.91
N PHE A 474 11.00 -17.65 14.85
CA PHE A 474 9.81 -16.81 14.85
C PHE A 474 9.76 -15.89 13.64
N GLU A 475 10.91 -15.37 13.19
CA GLU A 475 11.02 -14.64 11.93
C GLU A 475 10.50 -15.49 10.75
N ASN A 476 10.78 -16.80 10.72
CA ASN A 476 10.21 -17.67 9.68
C ASN A 476 8.68 -17.82 9.81
N VAL A 477 8.12 -17.83 11.03
CA VAL A 477 6.66 -17.90 11.23
C VAL A 477 6.00 -16.63 10.68
N GLN A 478 6.59 -15.48 10.98
CA GLN A 478 6.16 -14.18 10.46
C GLN A 478 6.26 -14.10 8.94
N ASP A 479 7.34 -14.62 8.35
CA ASP A 479 7.46 -14.75 6.90
C ASP A 479 6.33 -15.63 6.34
N GLY A 480 5.99 -16.72 7.04
CA GLY A 480 4.90 -17.61 6.68
C GLY A 480 3.52 -16.95 6.74
N PHE A 481 3.30 -16.08 7.72
CA PHE A 481 2.13 -15.22 7.81
C PHE A 481 2.06 -14.23 6.64
N ALA A 482 3.18 -13.55 6.31
CA ALA A 482 3.26 -12.67 5.16
C ALA A 482 2.97 -13.43 3.84
N TYR A 483 3.48 -14.66 3.71
CA TYR A 483 3.17 -15.53 2.58
C TYR A 483 1.68 -15.89 2.51
N ALA A 484 1.06 -16.28 3.62
CA ALA A 484 -0.37 -16.59 3.66
C ALA A 484 -1.23 -15.38 3.25
N ILE A 485 -0.89 -14.18 3.72
CA ILE A 485 -1.55 -12.93 3.31
C ILE A 485 -1.34 -12.66 1.81
N CYS A 486 -0.13 -12.90 1.29
CA CYS A 486 0.14 -12.76 -0.14
C CYS A 486 -0.78 -13.68 -0.95
N LYS A 487 -0.85 -14.97 -0.58
CA LYS A 487 -1.68 -15.96 -1.27
C LYS A 487 -3.14 -15.55 -1.26
N LEU A 488 -3.66 -15.14 -0.10
CA LEU A 488 -5.02 -14.64 0.07
C LEU A 488 -5.37 -13.50 -0.88
N ARG A 489 -4.45 -12.54 -1.02
CA ARG A 489 -4.69 -11.31 -1.78
C ARG A 489 -4.40 -11.46 -3.27
N ASN A 490 -3.58 -12.44 -3.66
CA ASN A 490 -3.32 -12.76 -5.06
C ASN A 490 -4.33 -13.76 -5.65
N LEU A 491 -5.34 -14.21 -4.88
CA LEU A 491 -6.41 -15.08 -5.39
C LEU A 491 -7.09 -14.47 -6.62
N GLY A 492 -6.83 -15.05 -7.79
CA GLY A 492 -7.36 -14.59 -9.09
C GLY A 492 -6.38 -13.83 -9.98
N THR A 493 -5.15 -13.56 -9.52
CA THR A 493 -4.06 -12.97 -10.32
C THR A 493 -2.84 -13.88 -10.31
N ALA A 494 -2.08 -13.93 -11.41
CA ALA A 494 -1.01 -14.90 -11.62
C ALA A 494 0.31 -14.59 -10.88
N GLY A 495 0.29 -13.76 -9.83
CA GLY A 495 1.49 -13.40 -9.07
C GLY A 495 2.01 -14.57 -8.24
N SER A 496 3.31 -14.91 -8.37
CA SER A 496 3.96 -15.89 -7.50
C SER A 496 4.27 -15.26 -6.15
N CYS A 497 3.80 -15.85 -5.06
CA CYS A 497 4.14 -15.38 -3.71
C CYS A 497 5.54 -15.87 -3.29
N GLY A 498 6.54 -15.68 -4.14
CA GLY A 498 7.82 -16.38 -4.02
C GLY A 498 7.71 -17.90 -4.27
N ASP A 499 6.57 -18.37 -4.79
CA ASP A 499 6.39 -19.77 -5.18
C ASP A 499 7.53 -20.16 -6.14
N PRO A 500 8.25 -21.26 -5.90
CA PRO A 500 9.20 -21.77 -6.88
C PRO A 500 8.45 -22.00 -8.20
N GLU A 501 9.08 -21.63 -9.33
CA GLU A 501 8.50 -21.93 -10.65
C GLU A 501 8.09 -23.41 -10.66
N PRO A 502 6.87 -23.76 -11.10
CA PRO A 502 6.45 -25.15 -11.12
C PRO A 502 7.48 -25.92 -11.94
N ASP A 503 8.09 -26.93 -11.30
CA ASP A 503 9.11 -27.77 -11.91
C ASP A 503 8.70 -28.11 -13.34
N GLN A 504 9.53 -27.67 -14.31
CA GLN A 504 9.39 -28.21 -15.66
C GLN A 504 9.51 -29.73 -15.55
N PRO A 505 8.57 -30.51 -16.13
CA PRO A 505 8.53 -31.94 -15.91
C PRO A 505 9.86 -32.58 -16.34
N ASP A 506 10.54 -33.14 -15.34
CA ASP A 506 11.68 -34.05 -15.39
C ASP A 506 12.67 -33.84 -16.56
N ARG A 507 13.72 -33.06 -16.30
CA ARG A 507 15.05 -33.50 -16.73
C ARG A 507 15.77 -34.01 -15.49
N ASP A 508 15.86 -35.32 -15.35
CA ASP A 508 16.92 -35.95 -14.56
C ASP A 508 18.27 -35.32 -14.94
N PRO A 509 19.07 -34.94 -13.94
CA PRO A 509 20.43 -35.41 -13.95
C PRO A 509 20.70 -36.21 -12.66
N ASP A 510 21.47 -37.28 -12.81
CA ASP A 510 22.13 -37.95 -11.69
C ASP A 510 22.59 -36.91 -10.65
N PRO A 511 22.26 -37.07 -9.36
CA PRO A 511 22.71 -36.14 -8.34
C PRO A 511 24.24 -36.22 -8.28
N ASP A 512 24.91 -35.09 -8.50
CA ASP A 512 26.33 -34.95 -8.16
C ASP A 512 26.45 -35.23 -6.65
N PRO A 513 27.13 -36.30 -6.22
CA PRO A 513 27.26 -36.62 -4.80
C PRO A 513 28.10 -35.61 -4.02
N ASN A 514 28.61 -34.55 -4.67
CA ASN A 514 29.31 -33.42 -4.06
C ASN A 514 28.66 -32.06 -4.36
N GLY A 515 27.44 -32.01 -4.90
CA GLY A 515 26.68 -30.76 -5.05
C GLY A 515 26.21 -30.24 -3.70
N ASP A 516 26.29 -28.91 -3.51
CA ASP A 516 25.77 -28.22 -2.32
C ASP A 516 24.30 -28.62 -2.11
N PRO A 517 23.90 -29.19 -0.95
CA PRO A 517 22.59 -29.84 -0.80
C PRO A 517 21.41 -28.86 -0.74
N ASN A 518 21.60 -27.57 -1.00
CA ASN A 518 20.52 -26.61 -1.06
C ASN A 518 20.91 -25.42 -1.96
N PRO A 519 20.51 -25.38 -3.25
CA PRO A 519 20.54 -24.11 -3.96
C PRO A 519 19.56 -23.18 -3.24
N ASP A 520 20.02 -21.98 -2.86
CA ASP A 520 19.12 -20.94 -2.37
C ASP A 520 17.95 -20.80 -3.36
N PRO A 521 16.70 -20.61 -2.86
CA PRO A 521 15.55 -20.46 -3.73
C PRO A 521 15.83 -19.37 -4.77
N PRO A 522 15.41 -19.55 -6.04
CA PRO A 522 15.62 -18.53 -7.07
C PRO A 522 15.05 -17.19 -6.57
N GLY A 523 15.83 -16.12 -6.70
CA GLY A 523 15.42 -14.80 -6.23
C GLY A 523 14.12 -14.36 -6.90
N THR A 524 13.19 -13.82 -6.10
CA THR A 524 11.97 -13.19 -6.58
C THR A 524 12.32 -11.84 -7.20
N PRO A 525 11.90 -11.57 -8.46
CA PRO A 525 12.06 -10.25 -9.04
C PRO A 525 11.29 -9.20 -8.24
N VAL A 526 12.02 -8.27 -7.63
CA VAL A 526 11.49 -7.07 -6.98
C VAL A 526 11.72 -5.90 -7.93
N ASN A 527 10.67 -5.39 -8.56
CA ASN A 527 10.76 -4.23 -9.44
C ASN A 527 10.26 -2.95 -8.74
N PRO A 528 11.14 -2.14 -8.12
CA PRO A 528 10.76 -0.87 -7.50
C PRO A 528 10.21 0.19 -8.47
N GLY A 529 10.39 0.00 -9.77
CA GLY A 529 10.20 1.03 -10.79
C GLY A 529 8.90 0.88 -11.60
N GLY A 530 8.26 2.01 -11.85
CA GLY A 530 7.11 2.09 -12.76
C GLY A 530 5.74 2.21 -12.09
N ASP A 531 5.70 2.20 -10.76
CA ASP A 531 4.45 2.28 -9.99
C ASP A 531 4.31 3.57 -9.19
N GLY A 532 3.10 3.79 -8.69
CA GLY A 532 2.72 4.97 -7.94
C GLY A 532 2.71 4.74 -6.43
N ALA A 533 3.24 5.71 -5.68
CA ALA A 533 2.95 5.88 -4.25
C ALA A 533 1.96 7.03 -4.09
N VAL A 534 0.76 6.74 -3.60
CA VAL A 534 -0.34 7.71 -3.50
C VAL A 534 -0.61 8.07 -2.02
N PRO A 535 -0.65 9.37 -1.68
CA PRO A 535 -0.91 9.81 -0.31
C PRO A 535 -2.37 9.66 0.08
N GLY A 536 -2.63 9.40 1.37
CA GLY A 536 -3.98 9.47 1.94
C GLY A 536 -4.63 10.87 1.86
N ASN A 537 -3.81 11.92 1.80
CA ASN A 537 -4.26 13.29 1.59
C ASN A 537 -4.23 13.65 0.09
N THR A 538 -5.40 13.85 -0.52
CA THR A 538 -5.56 14.13 -1.96
C THR A 538 -5.02 15.50 -2.39
N SER A 539 -4.69 16.39 -1.44
CA SER A 539 -3.99 17.66 -1.70
C SER A 539 -2.47 17.51 -1.78
N ARG A 540 -1.93 16.30 -1.58
CA ARG A 540 -0.51 15.99 -1.72
C ARG A 540 -0.18 15.30 -3.03
N GLN A 541 1.11 15.37 -3.37
CA GLN A 541 1.69 14.77 -4.55
C GLN A 541 1.63 13.25 -4.52
N ARG A 542 1.16 12.72 -5.64
CA ARG A 542 1.37 11.33 -6.06
C ARG A 542 2.80 11.22 -6.56
N LEU A 543 3.47 10.15 -6.19
CA LEU A 543 4.87 9.93 -6.52
C LEU A 543 4.98 8.78 -7.51
N GLY A 544 5.78 8.98 -8.55
CA GLY A 544 6.26 7.90 -9.41
C GLY A 544 7.60 7.43 -8.89
N LEU A 545 7.76 6.13 -8.72
CA LEU A 545 9.03 5.54 -8.26
C LEU A 545 9.80 5.04 -9.47
N SER A 546 11.08 5.43 -9.59
CA SER A 546 11.96 4.76 -10.52
C SER A 546 12.67 3.60 -9.85
N GLY A 547 13.18 2.66 -10.66
CA GLY A 547 14.08 1.61 -10.16
C GLY A 547 15.49 2.13 -9.80
N ARG A 548 15.76 3.43 -10.01
CA ARG A 548 17.07 4.05 -9.82
C ARG A 548 17.28 4.41 -8.36
N SER A 549 18.42 3.99 -7.80
CA SER A 549 18.80 4.37 -6.45
C SER A 549 19.17 5.87 -6.36
N ALA A 550 18.59 6.56 -5.37
CA ALA A 550 18.95 7.93 -5.01
C ALA A 550 20.05 7.92 -3.94
N LEU A 551 21.31 7.99 -4.39
CA LEU A 551 22.50 8.10 -3.54
C LEU A 551 22.55 9.42 -2.75
#